data_AF-A0A937PY71-F1
#
_entry.id   AF-A0A937PY71-F1
#
_cell.length_a   1.000
_cell.length_b   1.000
_cell.length_c   1.000
_cell.angle_alpha   90.00
_cell.angle_beta   90.00
_cell.angle_gamma   90.00
#
_symmetry.space_group_name_H-M   'P 1'
#
loop_
_entity.id
_entity.type
_entity.pdbx_description
1 polymer ?
#
loop_
_entity_poly.entity_id
_entity_poly.type
_entity_poly.pdbx_seq_one_letter_code
_entity_poly.pdbx_strand_id
1 'polypeptide(L)'
;MTRKILVMVLAAFLSLFGFAAHAADALWVASEGAKLKADHSASSETLAAVPMGTRVTVLESESRWYRVRTASGGEGWIYRGKLSDTAPEKETGDTGNLLSGLGGSNISADEAQTSRSIRGLSKETEQYTKNKKTPEAYKQALDQVLAIRVTDEQLGVFLRAGKIGEYAP
;
A
#
# COMPACT_ATOMS: atom_id res chain seq x y z
N MET A 1 -56.16 -35.87 -16.58
CA MET A 1 -55.21 -35.81 -15.44
C MET A 1 -53.78 -35.42 -15.83
N THR A 2 -53.30 -35.72 -17.05
CA THR A 2 -51.92 -35.47 -17.51
C THR A 2 -51.55 -34.00 -17.76
N ARG A 3 -52.48 -33.14 -18.21
CA ARG A 3 -52.24 -31.69 -18.41
C ARG A 3 -51.98 -30.91 -17.11
N LYS A 4 -52.53 -31.35 -15.98
CA LYS A 4 -52.33 -30.71 -14.66
C LYS A 4 -50.97 -31.07 -14.06
N ILE A 5 -50.44 -32.25 -14.38
CA ILE A 5 -49.13 -32.73 -13.94
C ILE A 5 -48.01 -31.99 -14.69
N LEU A 6 -48.18 -31.72 -15.99
CA LEU A 6 -47.23 -30.94 -16.79
C LEU A 6 -47.06 -29.49 -16.28
N VAL A 7 -48.16 -28.84 -15.90
CA VAL A 7 -48.14 -27.46 -15.38
C VAL A 7 -47.50 -27.38 -13.98
N MET A 8 -47.68 -28.39 -13.13
CA MET A 8 -47.03 -28.44 -11.83
C MET A 8 -45.52 -28.70 -11.92
N VAL A 9 -45.07 -29.51 -12.88
CA VAL A 9 -43.62 -29.75 -13.11
C VAL A 9 -42.94 -28.49 -13.68
N LEU A 10 -43.62 -27.73 -14.55
CA LEU A 10 -43.12 -26.47 -15.08
C LEU A 10 -43.03 -25.38 -13.99
N ALA A 11 -44.00 -25.33 -13.07
CA ALA A 11 -43.98 -24.41 -11.95
C ALA A 11 -42.90 -24.77 -10.90
N ALA A 12 -42.65 -26.06 -10.67
CA ALA A 12 -41.60 -26.53 -9.76
C ALA A 12 -40.17 -26.28 -10.30
N PHE A 13 -39.99 -26.24 -11.61
CA PHE A 13 -38.70 -25.90 -12.23
C PHE A 13 -38.40 -24.40 -12.20
N LEU A 14 -39.44 -23.55 -12.14
CA LEU A 14 -39.29 -22.10 -12.06
C LEU A 14 -38.94 -21.61 -10.64
N SER A 15 -39.22 -22.42 -9.61
CA SER A 15 -38.89 -22.13 -8.20
C SER A 15 -37.47 -22.50 -7.79
N LEU A 16 -36.68 -23.18 -8.64
CA LEU A 16 -35.30 -23.57 -8.32
C LEU A 16 -34.23 -22.57 -8.80
N PHE A 17 -34.64 -21.51 -9.51
CA PHE A 17 -33.78 -20.38 -9.86
C PHE A 17 -33.98 -19.20 -8.89
N GLY A 18 -34.05 -19.51 -7.59
CA GLY A 18 -33.81 -18.51 -6.56
C GLY A 18 -32.33 -18.14 -6.59
N PHE A 19 -31.94 -17.22 -7.46
CA PHE A 19 -30.64 -16.57 -7.34
C PHE A 19 -30.65 -15.86 -5.98
N ALA A 20 -29.95 -16.43 -5.01
CA ALA A 20 -29.71 -15.81 -3.74
C ALA A 20 -29.10 -14.44 -4.02
N ALA A 21 -29.89 -13.38 -3.82
CA ALA A 21 -29.42 -12.01 -3.80
C ALA A 21 -28.50 -11.90 -2.60
N HIS A 22 -27.24 -12.30 -2.79
CA HIS A 22 -26.19 -12.06 -1.83
C HIS A 22 -26.12 -10.55 -1.66
N ALA A 23 -26.19 -10.11 -0.41
CA ALA A 23 -25.96 -8.72 -0.06
C ALA A 23 -24.60 -8.34 -0.65
N ALA A 24 -24.64 -7.51 -1.68
CA ALA A 24 -23.46 -7.16 -2.43
C ALA A 24 -22.72 -6.07 -1.65
N ASP A 25 -21.58 -6.42 -1.05
CA ASP A 25 -20.82 -5.51 -0.22
C ASP A 25 -20.32 -4.32 -1.05
N ALA A 26 -20.61 -3.12 -0.57
CA ALA A 26 -20.23 -1.89 -1.25
C ALA A 26 -18.88 -1.40 -0.71
N LEU A 27 -17.86 -1.44 -1.56
CA LEU A 27 -16.50 -1.01 -1.25
C LEU A 27 -16.16 0.30 -1.97
N TRP A 28 -15.12 0.96 -1.48
CA TRP A 28 -14.57 2.18 -2.07
C TRP A 28 -13.24 1.90 -2.74
N VAL A 29 -13.01 2.51 -3.90
CA VAL A 29 -11.68 2.47 -4.54
C VAL A 29 -10.73 3.38 -3.77
N ALA A 30 -9.76 2.80 -3.07
CA ALA A 30 -8.85 3.50 -2.16
C ALA A 30 -7.48 3.85 -2.76
N SER A 31 -7.21 3.42 -3.99
CA SER A 31 -5.95 3.70 -4.68
C SER A 31 -6.18 4.51 -5.94
N GLU A 32 -5.26 5.43 -6.19
CA GLU A 32 -5.15 6.12 -7.46
C GLU A 32 -4.81 5.13 -8.59
N GLY A 33 -5.41 5.35 -9.77
CA GLY A 33 -5.17 4.53 -10.96
C GLY A 33 -5.71 3.10 -10.91
N ALA A 34 -6.76 2.83 -10.13
CA ALA A 34 -7.38 1.52 -10.12
C ALA A 34 -7.97 1.18 -11.50
N LYS A 35 -7.77 -0.06 -11.94
CA LYS A 35 -8.16 -0.54 -13.27
C LYS A 35 -9.14 -1.68 -13.12
N LEU A 36 -10.26 -1.58 -13.83
CA LEU A 36 -11.21 -2.64 -14.04
C LEU A 36 -10.68 -3.54 -15.16
N LYS A 37 -10.50 -4.82 -14.87
CA LYS A 37 -9.94 -5.81 -15.80
C LYS A 37 -11.02 -6.77 -16.28
N ALA A 38 -10.80 -7.38 -17.44
CA ALA A 38 -11.75 -8.34 -18.01
C ALA A 38 -11.78 -9.66 -17.25
N ASP A 39 -10.67 -10.06 -16.61
CA ASP A 39 -10.51 -11.35 -15.93
C ASP A 39 -9.72 -11.21 -14.61
N HIS A 40 -9.74 -12.23 -13.75
CA HIS A 40 -9.06 -12.29 -12.44
C HIS A 40 -7.55 -12.50 -12.56
N SER A 41 -6.92 -11.90 -13.57
CA SER A 41 -5.49 -11.99 -13.86
C SER A 41 -4.89 -10.62 -14.11
N ALA A 42 -3.68 -10.38 -13.60
CA ALA A 42 -2.95 -9.13 -13.80
C ALA A 42 -2.60 -8.85 -15.27
N SER A 43 -2.46 -9.90 -16.09
CA SER A 43 -2.15 -9.82 -17.53
C SER A 43 -3.40 -9.61 -18.40
N SER A 44 -4.60 -9.67 -17.83
CA SER A 44 -5.85 -9.48 -18.58
C SER A 44 -5.99 -8.04 -19.11
N GLU A 45 -6.83 -7.86 -20.12
CA GLU A 45 -7.14 -6.55 -20.70
C GLU A 45 -7.76 -5.61 -19.64
N THR A 46 -7.46 -4.32 -19.76
CA THR A 46 -8.07 -3.29 -18.91
C THR A 46 -9.29 -2.74 -19.61
N LEU A 47 -10.47 -3.00 -19.06
CA LEU A 47 -11.76 -2.51 -19.58
C LEU A 47 -11.92 -1.01 -19.33
N ALA A 48 -11.58 -0.55 -18.12
CA ALA A 48 -11.75 0.84 -17.73
C ALA A 48 -10.82 1.23 -16.57
N ALA A 49 -10.51 2.52 -16.46
CA ALA A 49 -9.91 3.08 -15.25
C ALA A 49 -11.03 3.57 -14.32
N VAL A 50 -10.94 3.24 -13.02
CA VAL A 50 -11.90 3.66 -12.00
C VAL A 50 -11.23 4.69 -11.08
N PRO A 51 -11.78 5.89 -10.94
CA PRO A 51 -11.17 6.93 -10.11
C PRO A 51 -11.26 6.59 -8.62
N MET A 52 -10.32 7.12 -7.84
CA MET A 52 -10.31 6.97 -6.38
C MET A 52 -11.57 7.59 -5.76
N GLY A 53 -12.09 6.97 -4.71
CA GLY A 53 -13.33 7.37 -4.04
C GLY A 53 -14.59 6.93 -4.79
N THR A 54 -14.48 6.14 -5.86
CA THR A 54 -15.66 5.55 -6.50
C THR A 54 -16.20 4.42 -5.63
N ARG A 55 -17.52 4.44 -5.38
CA ARG A 55 -18.23 3.34 -4.75
C ARG A 55 -18.46 2.24 -5.78
N VAL A 56 -18.06 1.02 -5.44
CA VAL A 56 -18.24 -0.18 -6.26
C VAL A 56 -18.95 -1.25 -5.45
N THR A 57 -19.76 -2.05 -6.13
CA THR A 57 -20.50 -3.14 -5.51
C THR A 57 -19.82 -4.45 -5.83
N VAL A 58 -19.41 -5.22 -4.83
CA VAL A 58 -18.78 -6.53 -5.01
C VAL A 58 -19.87 -7.55 -5.33
N LEU A 59 -19.78 -8.15 -6.51
CA LEU A 59 -20.65 -9.25 -6.95
C LEU A 59 -20.08 -10.60 -6.56
N GLU A 60 -18.76 -10.76 -6.68
CA GLU A 60 -18.07 -12.02 -6.45
C GLU A 60 -16.66 -11.76 -5.94
N SER A 61 -16.15 -12.66 -5.10
CA SER A 61 -14.79 -12.61 -4.60
C SER A 61 -14.04 -13.88 -4.99
N GLU A 62 -12.97 -13.74 -5.74
CA GLU A 62 -12.14 -14.86 -6.18
C GLU A 62 -10.66 -14.59 -5.84
N SER A 63 -10.13 -15.35 -4.87
CA SER A 63 -8.74 -15.27 -4.43
C SER A 63 -8.31 -13.84 -4.00
N ARG A 64 -7.63 -13.09 -4.89
CA ARG A 64 -7.16 -11.71 -4.67
C ARG A 64 -7.89 -10.67 -5.53
N TRP A 65 -8.94 -11.08 -6.23
CA TRP A 65 -9.70 -10.25 -7.15
C TRP A 65 -11.16 -10.22 -6.73
N TYR A 66 -11.76 -9.05 -6.83
CA TYR A 66 -13.20 -8.87 -6.65
C TYR A 66 -13.82 -8.53 -8.00
N ARG A 67 -14.86 -9.27 -8.37
CA ARG A 67 -15.72 -8.90 -9.46
C ARG A 67 -16.65 -7.82 -8.94
N VAL A 68 -16.54 -6.63 -9.50
CA VAL A 68 -17.28 -5.47 -9.06
C VAL A 68 -18.15 -4.92 -10.17
N ARG A 69 -19.27 -4.32 -9.78
CA ARG A 69 -20.10 -3.47 -10.62
C ARG A 69 -19.91 -2.02 -10.21
N THR A 70 -19.55 -1.18 -11.17
CA THR A 70 -19.48 0.27 -10.96
C THR A 70 -20.87 0.89 -11.04
N ALA A 71 -21.04 2.10 -10.48
CA ALA A 71 -22.31 2.84 -10.57
C ALA A 71 -22.76 3.14 -12.01
N SER A 72 -21.82 3.19 -12.96
CA SER A 72 -22.09 3.34 -14.39
C SER A 72 -22.58 2.05 -15.07
N GLY A 73 -22.74 0.96 -14.32
CA GLY A 73 -23.15 -0.36 -14.82
C GLY A 73 -22.01 -1.19 -15.42
N GLY A 74 -20.76 -0.71 -15.34
CA GLY A 74 -19.61 -1.47 -15.82
C GLY A 74 -19.26 -2.62 -14.87
N GLU A 75 -19.10 -3.82 -15.41
CA GLU A 75 -18.65 -4.99 -14.65
C GLU A 75 -17.23 -5.38 -15.02
N GLY A 76 -16.49 -5.83 -14.02
CA GLY A 76 -15.18 -6.45 -14.24
C GLY A 76 -14.46 -6.75 -12.95
N TRP A 77 -13.19 -7.11 -13.06
CA TRP A 77 -12.36 -7.54 -11.95
C TRP A 77 -11.44 -6.42 -11.48
N ILE A 78 -11.37 -6.23 -10.17
CA ILE A 78 -10.46 -5.28 -9.54
C ILE A 78 -9.67 -5.99 -8.44
N TYR A 79 -8.40 -5.63 -8.30
CA TYR A 79 -7.54 -6.23 -7.29
C TYR A 79 -8.02 -5.81 -5.90
N ARG A 80 -8.18 -6.79 -4.99
CA ARG A 80 -8.71 -6.55 -3.63
C ARG A 80 -7.95 -5.47 -2.88
N GLY A 81 -6.62 -5.44 -3.02
CA GLY A 81 -5.77 -4.43 -2.35
C GLY A 81 -5.93 -3.00 -2.87
N LYS A 82 -6.79 -2.76 -3.87
CA LYS A 82 -7.15 -1.43 -4.36
C LYS A 82 -8.49 -0.93 -3.82
N LEU A 83 -9.18 -1.77 -3.04
CA LEU A 83 -10.48 -1.47 -2.44
C LEU A 83 -10.35 -1.35 -0.91
N SER A 84 -11.24 -0.57 -0.32
CA SER A 84 -11.34 -0.35 1.12
C SER A 84 -12.81 -0.29 1.53
N ASP A 85 -13.11 -0.76 2.74
CA ASP A 85 -14.43 -0.60 3.36
C ASP A 85 -14.73 0.87 3.71
N THR A 86 -13.67 1.65 3.92
CA THR A 86 -13.75 3.08 4.26
C THR A 86 -13.52 3.93 3.02
N ALA A 87 -14.37 4.94 2.81
CA ALA A 87 -14.17 5.93 1.77
C ALA A 87 -12.84 6.67 1.98
N PRO A 88 -11.95 6.73 0.98
CA PRO A 88 -10.76 7.55 1.10
C PRO A 88 -11.19 9.02 1.16
N GLU A 89 -10.71 9.75 2.17
CA GLU A 89 -10.84 11.20 2.17
C GLU A 89 -10.13 11.72 0.93
N LYS A 90 -10.88 12.36 0.03
CA LYS A 90 -10.26 13.18 -1.02
C LYS A 90 -9.60 14.32 -0.28
N GLU A 91 -8.28 14.29 -0.17
CA GLU A 91 -7.49 15.48 0.13
C GLU A 91 -7.73 16.47 -1.01
N THR A 92 -8.80 17.24 -0.88
CA THR A 92 -9.02 18.45 -1.66
C THR A 92 -7.90 19.35 -1.20
N GLY A 93 -6.89 19.52 -2.04
CA GLY A 93 -5.61 20.13 -1.69
C GLY A 93 -5.76 21.38 -0.85
N ASP A 94 -5.68 21.21 0.46
CA ASP A 94 -5.37 22.27 1.40
C ASP A 94 -3.89 22.13 1.72
N THR A 95 -3.07 22.42 0.70
CA THR A 95 -1.65 22.70 0.87
C THR A 95 -1.41 23.88 1.85
N GLY A 96 -2.46 24.63 2.22
CA GLY A 96 -2.44 25.61 3.31
C GLY A 96 -2.38 24.97 4.70
N ASN A 97 -3.15 23.92 4.98
CA ASN A 97 -3.09 23.23 6.28
C ASN A 97 -1.89 22.32 6.46
N LEU A 98 -1.31 21.76 5.39
CA LEU A 98 -0.06 20.99 5.50
C LEU A 98 1.10 21.89 5.99
N LEU A 99 1.15 23.15 5.55
CA LEU A 99 2.13 24.12 6.04
C LEU A 99 1.75 24.67 7.42
N SER A 100 0.45 24.87 7.70
CA SER A 100 0.01 25.36 9.01
C SER A 100 0.20 24.32 10.14
N GLY A 101 0.12 23.02 9.83
CA GLY A 101 0.50 21.94 10.76
C GLY A 101 2.00 21.85 11.01
N LEU A 102 2.81 22.34 10.06
CA LEU A 102 4.27 22.52 10.22
C LEU A 102 4.64 23.87 10.85
N GLY A 103 3.74 24.84 10.91
CA GLY A 103 3.95 26.14 11.56
C GLY A 103 4.20 26.06 13.07
N GLY A 104 3.90 24.91 13.70
CA GLY A 104 4.33 24.60 15.07
C GLY A 104 5.72 23.94 15.17
N SER A 105 6.26 23.47 14.04
CA SER A 105 7.60 22.90 13.97
C SER A 105 8.55 23.99 13.49
N ASN A 106 9.26 24.62 14.43
CA ASN A 106 10.40 25.48 14.11
C ASN A 106 11.53 24.64 13.51
N ILE A 107 11.39 24.21 12.25
CA ILE A 107 12.50 23.71 11.45
C ILE A 107 13.18 24.96 10.91
N SER A 108 13.98 25.59 11.77
CA SER A 108 15.01 26.51 11.29
C SER A 108 15.83 25.76 10.27
N ALA A 109 15.97 26.33 9.07
CA ALA A 109 16.91 25.89 8.06
C ALA A 109 18.33 26.13 8.60
N ASP A 110 18.74 25.30 9.56
CA ASP A 110 20.11 25.21 10.01
C ASP A 110 20.83 24.25 9.08
N GLU A 111 22.02 24.66 8.65
CA GLU A 111 22.91 24.14 7.61
C GLU A 111 23.30 22.65 7.76
N ALA A 112 22.71 21.93 8.71
CA ALA A 112 23.06 20.57 9.11
C ALA A 112 22.29 19.44 8.39
N GLN A 113 21.29 19.72 7.53
CA GLN A 113 20.49 18.63 6.93
C GLN A 113 21.26 17.76 5.91
N THR A 114 22.30 18.28 5.25
CA THR A 114 23.17 17.46 4.38
C THR A 114 24.17 16.60 5.16
N SER A 115 24.42 16.90 6.44
CA SER A 115 25.35 16.14 7.29
C SER A 115 24.74 14.88 7.94
N ARG A 116 23.43 14.65 7.79
CA ARG A 116 22.71 13.49 8.35
C ARG A 116 23.11 12.14 7.71
N SER A 117 23.95 12.16 6.67
CA SER A 117 24.45 10.96 5.99
C SER A 117 25.76 10.41 6.56
N ILE A 118 26.44 11.09 7.51
CA ILE A 118 27.86 10.75 7.83
C ILE A 118 28.08 9.96 9.13
N ARG A 119 27.17 9.98 10.12
CA ARG A 119 26.99 8.94 11.17
C ARG A 119 26.13 9.54 12.28
N GLY A 120 24.90 9.07 12.41
CA GLY A 120 24.06 9.37 13.57
C GLY A 120 22.59 9.18 13.26
N LEU A 121 21.92 8.39 14.10
CA LEU A 121 20.47 8.42 14.14
C LEU A 121 20.03 9.79 14.67
N SER A 122 19.05 10.37 13.98
CA SER A 122 18.41 11.61 14.43
C SER A 122 17.62 11.35 15.74
N LYS A 123 17.43 12.36 16.61
CA LYS A 123 16.67 12.22 17.88
C LYS A 123 15.25 11.69 17.64
N GLU A 124 14.71 11.93 16.45
CA GLU A 124 13.43 11.44 15.97
C GLU A 124 13.40 9.90 15.83
N THR A 125 14.53 9.28 15.45
CA THR A 125 14.64 7.82 15.30
C THR A 125 14.68 7.12 16.67
N GLU A 126 15.24 7.76 17.70
CA GLU A 126 15.19 7.25 19.08
C GLU A 126 13.76 7.21 19.63
N GLN A 127 12.95 8.23 19.31
CA GLN A 127 11.53 8.28 19.68
C GLN A 127 10.73 7.16 18.98
N TYR A 128 10.99 6.95 17.68
CA TYR A 128 10.35 5.90 16.90
C TYR A 128 10.65 4.49 17.44
N THR A 129 11.88 4.22 17.88
CA THR A 129 12.27 2.90 18.42
C THR A 129 11.67 2.61 19.80
N LYS A 130 11.42 3.63 20.62
CA LYS A 130 10.69 3.49 21.91
C LYS A 130 9.24 3.08 21.67
N ASN A 131 8.58 3.71 20.70
CA ASN A 131 7.17 3.45 20.39
C ASN A 131 6.96 2.06 19.78
N LYS A 132 7.91 1.56 18.98
CA LYS A 132 7.82 0.23 18.35
C LYS A 132 8.35 -0.93 19.19
N LYS A 133 8.75 -0.71 20.45
CA LYS A 133 9.34 -1.74 21.33
C LYS A 133 10.44 -2.55 20.63
N THR A 134 11.35 -1.85 19.94
CA THR A 134 12.43 -2.52 19.21
C THR A 134 13.29 -3.35 20.19
N PRO A 135 13.55 -4.64 19.88
CA PRO A 135 14.35 -5.49 20.76
C PRO A 135 15.72 -4.89 21.06
N GLU A 136 16.14 -4.97 22.32
CA GLU A 136 17.35 -4.32 22.84
C GLU A 136 18.64 -4.78 22.14
N ALA A 137 18.66 -6.03 21.69
CA ALA A 137 19.75 -6.61 20.90
C ALA A 137 20.10 -5.78 19.65
N TYR A 138 19.10 -5.21 18.97
CA TYR A 138 19.35 -4.40 17.77
C TYR A 138 19.93 -3.03 18.11
N LYS A 139 19.61 -2.49 19.28
CA LYS A 139 20.20 -1.23 19.77
C LYS A 139 21.68 -1.43 20.09
N GLN A 140 21.98 -2.50 20.83
CA GLN A 140 23.37 -2.85 21.18
C GLN A 140 24.22 -3.14 19.94
N ALA A 141 23.67 -3.87 18.95
CA ALA A 141 24.37 -4.11 17.69
C ALA A 141 24.64 -2.82 16.91
N LEU A 142 23.67 -1.90 16.89
CA LEU A 142 23.86 -0.60 16.25
C LEU A 142 24.92 0.23 16.96
N ASP A 143 24.90 0.28 18.30
CA ASP A 143 25.88 1.01 19.10
C ASP A 143 27.31 0.49 18.86
N GLN A 144 27.46 -0.83 18.74
CA GLN A 144 28.73 -1.45 18.38
C GLN A 144 29.24 -0.95 17.03
N VAL A 145 28.39 -0.94 15.99
CA VAL A 145 28.76 -0.47 14.64
C VAL A 145 29.11 1.01 14.64
N LEU A 146 28.32 1.83 15.36
CA LEU A 146 28.57 3.27 15.49
C LEU A 146 29.88 3.57 16.24
N ALA A 147 30.26 2.71 17.19
CA ALA A 147 31.49 2.82 17.96
C ALA A 147 32.75 2.39 17.18
N ILE A 148 32.62 1.72 16.03
CA ILE A 148 33.78 1.32 15.21
C ILE A 148 34.54 2.56 14.74
N ARG A 149 35.79 2.71 15.21
CA ARG A 149 36.74 3.70 14.72
C ARG A 149 37.84 2.98 13.95
N VAL A 150 38.16 3.48 12.76
CA VAL A 150 39.30 2.99 11.97
C VAL A 150 40.54 3.72 12.49
N THR A 151 41.59 2.99 12.85
CA THR A 151 42.86 3.60 13.27
C THR A 151 43.69 4.01 12.05
N ASP A 152 44.58 4.98 12.23
CA ASP A 152 45.47 5.45 11.15
C ASP A 152 46.35 4.32 10.59
N GLU A 153 46.72 3.35 11.43
CA GLU A 153 47.47 2.16 11.02
C GLU A 153 46.64 1.26 10.09
N GLN A 154 45.39 0.97 10.46
CA GLN A 154 44.46 0.19 9.63
C GLN A 154 44.17 0.90 8.30
N LEU A 155 44.01 2.23 8.35
CA LEU A 155 43.84 3.04 7.15
C LEU A 155 45.09 2.98 6.25
N GLY A 156 46.29 3.11 6.82
CA GLY A 156 47.54 3.04 6.07
C GLY A 156 47.80 1.68 5.44
N VAL A 157 47.37 0.58 6.07
CA VAL A 157 47.40 -0.77 5.46
C VAL A 157 46.42 -0.85 4.30
N PHE A 158 45.19 -0.36 4.49
CA PHE A 158 44.15 -0.35 3.46
C PHE A 158 44.57 0.45 2.22
N LEU A 159 45.11 1.66 2.41
CA LEU A 159 45.55 2.53 1.32
C LEU A 159 46.72 1.93 0.53
N ARG A 160 47.70 1.32 1.22
CA ARG A 160 48.84 0.64 0.57
C ARG A 160 48.41 -0.60 -0.19
N ALA A 161 47.56 -1.43 0.40
CA ALA A 161 47.06 -2.65 -0.26
C ALA A 161 46.20 -2.34 -1.49
N GLY A 162 45.36 -1.31 -1.38
CA GLY A 162 44.50 -0.87 -2.49
C GLY A 162 45.21 -0.02 -3.54
N LYS A 163 46.46 0.41 -3.30
CA LYS A 163 47.15 1.44 -4.11
C LYS A 163 46.28 2.69 -4.32
N ILE A 164 45.73 3.21 -3.22
CA ILE A 164 44.79 4.33 -3.22
C ILE A 164 45.49 5.57 -2.68
N GLY A 165 45.28 6.73 -3.32
CA GLY A 165 45.84 8.01 -2.87
C GLY A 165 47.35 8.11 -3.08
N GLU A 166 48.10 8.42 -2.02
CA GLU A 166 49.56 8.60 -2.04
C GLU A 166 50.34 7.33 -2.43
N TYR A 167 49.68 6.17 -2.41
CA TYR A 167 50.28 4.87 -2.76
C TYR A 167 49.79 4.35 -4.13
N ALA A 168 49.10 5.18 -4.92
CA ALA A 168 48.72 4.85 -6.29
C ALA A 168 49.96 4.81 -7.22
N PRO A 169 49.96 3.96 -8.28
CA PRO A 169 51.10 3.78 -9.18
C PRO A 169 51.33 4.97 -10.12
#